data_AF-K1LI38-F1
#
_entry.id   AF-K1LI38-F1
#
_cell.length_a   1.000
_cell.length_b   1.000
_cell.length_c   1.000
_cell.angle_alpha   90.00
_cell.angle_beta   90.00
_cell.angle_gamma   90.00
#
_symmetry.space_group_name_H-M   'P 1'
#
loop_
_entity.id
_entity.type
_entity.pdbx_description
1 polymer ?
#
loop_
_entity_poly.entity_id
_entity_poly.type
_entity_poly.pdbx_seq_one_letter_code
_entity_poly.pdbx_strand_id
1 'polypeptide(L)'
;MFKRTLHILLALLILINGMGYSVIQADFYIYQDKIAALFCINKDKPELACDGKCELERRLDEAQETEENKRRAVQEEVTWVYLKPEVKSALDQYWKHYHPVFGVLDEKPEILLSIKDFFHPPQA
;
A
#
# COMPACT_ATOMS: atom_id res chain seq x y z
N MET A 1 -28.87 -1.81 27.59
CA MET A 1 -28.05 -0.58 27.76
C MET A 1 -26.58 -0.83 27.39
N PHE A 2 -25.92 -1.86 27.96
CA PHE A 2 -24.51 -2.20 27.67
C PHE A 2 -24.14 -2.39 26.19
N LYS A 3 -25.03 -3.02 25.39
CA LYS A 3 -24.78 -3.17 23.94
C LYS A 3 -24.70 -1.82 23.22
N ARG A 4 -25.59 -0.87 23.54
CA ARG A 4 -25.58 0.48 22.94
C ARG A 4 -24.33 1.26 23.32
N THR A 5 -23.91 1.21 24.58
CA THR A 5 -22.68 1.88 25.03
C THR A 5 -21.46 1.28 24.35
N LEU A 6 -21.42 -0.04 24.17
CA LEU A 6 -20.32 -0.72 23.47
C LEU A 6 -20.22 -0.28 22.00
N HIS A 7 -21.35 -0.14 21.29
CA HIS A 7 -21.34 0.30 19.89
C HIS A 7 -20.87 1.75 19.76
N ILE A 8 -21.32 2.64 20.66
CA ILE A 8 -20.88 4.04 20.69
C ILE A 8 -19.37 4.11 20.98
N LEU A 9 -18.89 3.32 21.95
CA LEU A 9 -17.47 3.27 22.29
C LEU A 9 -16.61 2.74 21.13
N LEU A 10 -17.06 1.69 20.44
CA LEU A 10 -16.36 1.15 19.28
C LEU A 10 -16.28 2.18 18.13
N ALA A 11 -17.39 2.87 17.84
CA ALA A 11 -17.42 3.93 16.84
C ALA A 11 -16.46 5.08 17.20
N LEU A 12 -16.44 5.49 18.47
CA LEU A 12 -15.54 6.53 18.96
C LEU A 12 -14.07 6.13 18.82
N LEU A 13 -13.72 4.88 19.16
CA LEU A 13 -12.35 4.38 19.01
C LEU A 13 -11.87 4.41 17.56
N ILE A 14 -12.72 4.03 16.61
CA ILE A 14 -12.40 4.09 15.18
C ILE A 14 -12.16 5.54 14.74
N LEU A 15 -12.99 6.49 15.21
CA LEU A 15 -12.82 7.91 14.89
C LEU A 15 -11.51 8.48 15.45
N ILE A 16 -11.18 8.15 16.72
CA ILE A 16 -9.96 8.64 17.38
C ILE A 16 -8.70 8.14 16.69
N ASN A 17 -8.70 6.92 16.13
CA ASN A 17 -7.53 6.38 15.43
C ASN A 17 -7.04 7.26 14.27
N GLY A 18 -7.93 8.02 13.62
CA GLY A 18 -7.58 8.88 12.49
C GLY A 18 -7.05 10.27 12.88
N MET A 19 -7.08 10.65 14.17
CA MET A 19 -6.86 12.04 14.60
C MET A 19 -5.40 12.39 14.94
N GLY A 20 -4.43 11.51 14.69
CA GLY A 20 -3.03 11.71 15.09
C GLY A 20 -2.44 13.07 14.65
N TYR A 21 -2.55 13.41 13.37
CA TYR A 21 -2.09 14.71 12.84
C TYR A 21 -2.83 15.91 13.44
N SER A 22 -4.14 15.78 13.65
CA SER A 22 -4.97 16.83 14.24
C SER A 22 -4.56 17.12 15.69
N VAL A 23 -4.18 16.10 16.46
CA VAL A 23 -3.68 16.24 17.82
C VAL A 23 -2.33 16.97 17.84
N ILE A 24 -1.42 16.65 16.92
CA ILE A 24 -0.11 17.33 16.79
C ILE A 24 -0.31 18.83 16.51
N GLN A 25 -1.21 19.18 15.59
CA GLN A 25 -1.51 20.57 15.28
C GLN A 25 -2.19 21.29 16.45
N ALA A 26 -3.14 20.65 17.12
CA ALA A 26 -3.82 21.24 18.28
C ALA A 26 -2.84 21.56 19.42
N ASP A 27 -1.94 20.63 19.75
CA ASP A 27 -0.88 20.85 20.75
C ASP A 27 0.03 22.02 20.35
N PHE A 28 0.39 22.10 19.07
CA PHE A 28 1.18 23.22 18.55
C PHE A 28 0.49 24.56 18.75
N TYR A 29 -0.78 24.71 18.36
CA TYR A 29 -1.49 25.98 18.50
C TYR A 29 -1.73 26.39 19.96
N ILE A 30 -1.92 25.43 20.87
CA ILE A 30 -2.09 25.72 22.30
C ILE A 30 -0.78 26.24 22.91
N TYR A 31 0.37 25.75 22.46
CA TYR A 31 1.69 26.07 23.03
C TYR A 31 2.62 26.81 22.07
N GLN A 32 2.09 27.44 21.04
CA GLN A 32 2.87 28.00 19.93
C GLN A 32 3.96 28.96 20.41
N ASP A 33 3.64 29.86 21.34
CA ASP A 33 4.60 30.83 21.89
C ASP A 33 5.78 30.14 22.59
N LYS A 34 5.49 29.09 23.38
CA LYS A 34 6.53 28.31 24.07
C LYS A 34 7.38 27.54 23.07
N ILE A 35 6.75 26.98 22.03
CA ILE A 35 7.44 26.24 20.99
C ILE A 35 8.36 27.17 20.20
N ALA A 36 7.87 28.36 19.82
CA ALA A 36 8.66 29.37 19.13
C ALA A 36 9.83 29.85 19.99
N ALA A 37 9.59 30.12 21.29
CA ALA A 37 10.62 30.60 22.21
C ALA A 37 11.73 29.57 22.47
N LEU A 38 11.43 28.27 22.47
CA LEU A 38 12.39 27.22 22.80
C LEU A 38 13.01 26.59 21.54
N PHE A 39 12.19 26.19 20.57
CA PHE A 39 12.59 25.31 19.46
C PHE A 39 12.70 25.99 18.09
N CYS A 40 12.32 27.26 17.94
CA CYS A 40 12.47 27.95 16.65
C CYS A 40 13.95 28.10 16.27
N ILE A 41 14.33 27.66 15.06
CA ILE A 41 15.69 27.78 14.54
C ILE A 41 15.97 29.14 13.89
N ASN A 42 14.94 29.86 13.46
CA ASN A 42 15.03 31.12 12.72
C ASN A 42 14.69 32.34 13.60
N LYS A 43 15.09 32.33 14.88
CA LYS A 43 14.76 33.42 15.84
C LYS A 43 15.38 34.76 15.43
N ASP A 44 16.52 34.69 14.76
CA ASP A 44 17.33 35.79 14.24
C ASP A 44 16.83 36.36 12.91
N LYS A 45 15.83 35.74 12.27
CA LYS A 45 15.27 36.13 10.97
C LYS A 45 13.75 36.36 11.04
N PRO A 46 13.29 37.44 11.69
CA PRO A 46 11.87 37.73 11.86
C PRO A 46 11.11 37.90 10.53
N GLU A 47 11.81 38.24 9.44
CA GLU A 47 11.23 38.37 8.10
C GLU A 47 10.65 37.05 7.54
N LEU A 48 11.05 35.91 8.09
CA LEU A 48 10.58 34.58 7.66
C LEU A 48 9.27 34.15 8.31
N ALA A 49 8.79 34.86 9.34
CA ALA A 49 7.55 34.54 10.05
C ALA A 49 7.39 33.04 10.42
N CYS A 50 8.48 32.39 10.90
CA CYS A 50 8.45 30.97 11.26
C CYS A 50 7.53 30.73 12.45
N ASP A 51 7.56 31.53 13.52
CA ASP A 51 6.64 31.41 14.68
C ASP A 51 6.51 29.98 15.23
N GLY A 52 7.61 29.21 15.21
CA GLY A 52 7.64 27.80 15.63
C GLY A 52 7.18 26.78 14.58
N LYS A 53 6.69 27.20 13.41
CA LYS A 53 6.21 26.31 12.31
C LYS A 53 7.28 25.32 11.83
N CYS A 54 8.55 25.71 11.90
CA CYS A 54 9.68 24.85 11.56
C CYS A 54 9.71 23.56 12.43
N GLU A 55 9.32 23.65 13.70
CA GLU A 55 9.19 22.49 14.60
C GLU A 55 7.87 21.73 14.35
N LEU A 56 6.79 22.42 13.96
CA LEU A 56 5.54 21.77 13.56
C LEU A 56 5.75 20.87 12.35
N GLU A 57 6.42 21.37 11.31
CA GLU A 57 6.76 20.62 10.09
C GLU A 57 7.57 19.38 10.44
N ARG A 58 8.62 19.54 11.26
CA ARG A 58 9.44 18.42 11.76
C ARG A 58 8.60 17.33 12.43
N ARG A 59 7.67 17.70 13.31
CA ARG A 59 6.79 16.73 14.02
C ARG A 59 5.81 16.04 13.07
N LEU A 60 5.32 16.73 12.04
CA LEU A 60 4.44 16.15 11.04
C LEU A 60 5.19 15.16 10.14
N ASP A 61 6.41 15.49 9.74
CA ASP A 61 7.28 14.61 8.94
C ASP A 61 7.64 13.33 9.71
N GLU A 62 8.03 13.45 10.99
CA GLU A 62 8.30 12.29 11.85
C GLU A 62 7.07 11.37 11.99
N ALA A 63 5.88 11.97 12.12
CA ALA A 63 4.63 11.21 12.17
C ALA A 63 4.34 10.50 10.84
N GLN A 64 4.62 11.16 9.70
CA GLN A 64 4.45 10.59 8.38
C GLN A 64 5.42 9.44 8.10
N GLU A 65 6.70 9.60 8.44
CA GLU A 65 7.70 8.54 8.31
C GLU A 65 7.34 7.33 9.17
N THR A 66 6.86 7.55 10.40
CA THR A 66 6.40 6.48 11.28
C THR A 66 5.23 5.70 10.66
N GLU A 67 4.27 6.39 10.07
CA GLU A 67 3.13 5.76 9.39
C GLU A 67 3.56 5.02 8.11
N GLU A 68 4.50 5.56 7.35
CA GLU A 68 5.06 4.88 6.18
C GLU A 68 5.85 3.62 6.56
N ASN A 69 6.67 3.68 7.60
CA ASN A 69 7.42 2.54 8.11
C ASN A 69 6.48 1.44 8.65
N LYS A 70 5.38 1.80 9.34
CA LYS A 70 4.34 0.82 9.71
C LYS A 70 3.72 0.16 8.48
N ARG A 71 3.41 0.93 7.42
CA ARG A 71 2.86 0.39 6.18
C ARG A 71 3.83 -0.58 5.50
N ARG A 72 5.12 -0.25 5.47
CA ARG A 72 6.18 -1.12 4.92
C ARG A 72 6.33 -2.42 5.72
N ALA A 73 6.30 -2.34 7.05
CA ALA A 73 6.34 -3.54 7.91
C ALA A 73 5.13 -4.46 7.73
N VAL A 74 3.96 -3.91 7.41
CA VAL A 74 2.74 -4.70 7.11
C VAL A 74 2.77 -5.27 5.67
N GLN A 75 3.59 -4.70 4.79
CA GLN A 75 3.74 -5.10 3.39
C GLN A 75 4.78 -6.20 3.14
N GLU A 76 5.44 -6.79 4.15
CA GLU A 76 6.21 -8.01 3.94
C GLU A 76 5.33 -9.02 3.21
N GLU A 77 5.67 -9.23 1.93
CA GLU A 77 4.83 -9.90 0.96
C GLU A 77 4.49 -11.29 1.49
N VAL A 78 3.21 -11.53 1.80
CA VAL A 78 2.70 -12.89 1.88
C VAL A 78 2.78 -13.45 0.46
N THR A 79 3.95 -13.97 0.11
CA THR A 79 4.19 -14.66 -1.14
C THR A 79 3.38 -15.94 -1.08
N TRP A 80 2.18 -15.89 -1.64
CA TRP A 80 1.36 -17.08 -1.84
C TRP A 80 2.06 -17.98 -2.84
N VAL A 81 2.84 -18.94 -2.34
CA VAL A 81 3.42 -20.00 -3.16
C VAL A 81 2.28 -20.95 -3.54
N TYR A 82 1.68 -20.73 -4.70
CA TYR A 82 0.69 -21.66 -5.27
C TYR A 82 1.41 -22.90 -5.77
N LEU A 83 1.44 -23.95 -4.95
CA LEU A 83 1.86 -25.28 -5.37
C LEU A 83 0.76 -25.88 -6.24
N LYS A 84 0.89 -25.77 -7.58
CA LYS A 84 0.04 -26.50 -8.51
C LYS A 84 0.35 -28.00 -8.36
N PRO A 85 -0.59 -28.84 -7.87
CA PRO A 85 -0.34 -30.27 -7.82
C PRO A 85 -0.25 -30.78 -9.26
N GLU A 86 0.91 -31.30 -9.63
CA GLU A 86 1.13 -31.94 -10.91
C GLU A 86 0.46 -33.33 -10.86
N VAL A 87 -0.86 -33.35 -11.02
CA VAL A 87 -1.61 -34.59 -11.18
C VAL A 87 -1.32 -35.10 -12.57
N LYS A 88 -0.32 -35.98 -12.70
CA LYS A 88 -0.12 -36.79 -13.91
C LYS A 88 -1.29 -37.77 -14.01
N SER A 89 -2.43 -37.30 -14.50
CA SER A 89 -3.59 -38.16 -14.74
C SER A 89 -3.26 -39.11 -15.90
N ALA A 90 -3.49 -40.40 -15.70
CA ALA A 90 -3.31 -41.46 -16.70
C ALA A 90 -4.05 -41.20 -18.04
N LEU A 91 -4.95 -40.22 -18.10
CA LEU A 91 -5.66 -39.78 -19.29
C LEU A 91 -4.76 -39.09 -20.33
N ASP A 92 -3.65 -38.46 -19.92
CA ASP A 92 -2.73 -37.77 -20.85
C ASP A 92 -2.01 -38.76 -21.78
N GLN A 93 -1.77 -39.98 -21.28
CA GLN A 93 -1.16 -41.07 -22.05
C GLN A 93 -2.11 -41.67 -23.08
N TYR A 94 -3.43 -41.66 -22.82
CA TYR A 94 -4.43 -42.25 -23.71
C TYR A 94 -4.91 -41.30 -24.82
N TRP A 95 -4.88 -39.98 -24.60
CA TRP A 95 -5.35 -39.00 -25.58
C TRP A 95 -4.55 -39.05 -26.90
N LYS A 96 -3.23 -39.28 -26.82
CA LYS A 96 -2.35 -39.44 -27.99
C LYS A 96 -2.71 -40.65 -28.87
N HIS A 97 -3.31 -41.69 -28.29
CA HIS A 97 -3.68 -42.90 -29.02
C HIS A 97 -4.95 -42.73 -29.86
N TYR A 98 -5.92 -41.95 -29.37
CA TYR A 98 -7.23 -41.80 -30.02
C TYR A 98 -7.36 -40.56 -30.89
N HIS A 99 -6.49 -39.56 -30.74
CA HIS A 99 -6.58 -38.29 -31.47
C HIS A 99 -5.30 -37.95 -32.27
N PRO A 100 -4.95 -38.72 -33.32
CA PRO A 100 -3.69 -38.54 -34.06
C PRO A 100 -3.58 -37.16 -34.73
N VAL A 101 -4.70 -36.54 -35.10
CA VAL A 101 -4.73 -35.21 -35.74
C VAL A 101 -4.28 -34.08 -34.78
N PHE A 102 -4.58 -34.19 -33.48
CA PHE A 102 -4.21 -33.16 -32.50
C PHE A 102 -2.82 -33.43 -31.88
N GLY A 103 -2.33 -34.66 -31.91
CA GLY A 103 -0.96 -34.98 -31.48
C GLY A 103 0.13 -34.32 -32.33
N VAL A 104 -0.16 -34.00 -33.60
CA VAL A 104 0.76 -33.27 -34.49
C VAL A 104 0.92 -31.80 -34.08
N LEU A 105 -0.09 -31.21 -33.42
CA LEU A 105 -0.04 -29.82 -32.94
C LEU A 105 0.76 -29.67 -31.64
N ASP A 106 0.99 -30.78 -30.94
CA ASP A 106 1.73 -30.85 -29.67
C ASP A 106 3.26 -30.86 -29.92
N GLU A 107 3.71 -31.32 -31.09
CA GLU A 107 5.14 -31.36 -31.46
C GLU A 107 5.71 -30.00 -31.87
N LYS A 108 4.87 -29.03 -32.26
CA LYS A 108 5.33 -27.69 -32.71
C LYS A 108 4.42 -26.56 -32.22
N PRO A 109 4.50 -26.19 -30.92
CA PRO A 109 3.80 -25.03 -30.39
C PRO A 109 4.27 -23.69 -31.01
N GLU A 110 5.43 -23.68 -31.66
CA GLU A 110 6.00 -22.48 -32.29
C GLU A 110 5.20 -21.97 -33.50
N ILE A 111 4.50 -22.84 -34.23
CA ILE A 111 3.75 -22.45 -35.44
C ILE A 111 2.49 -21.64 -35.06
N LEU A 112 1.93 -21.88 -33.87
CA LEU A 112 0.74 -21.18 -33.37
C LEU A 112 1.04 -19.87 -32.64
N LEU A 113 2.31 -19.56 -32.32
CA LEU A 113 2.69 -18.30 -31.67
C LEU A 113 3.08 -17.19 -32.65
N SER A 114 3.10 -17.48 -33.96
CA SER A 114 3.25 -16.50 -35.03
C SER A 114 1.93 -15.81 -35.41
N ILE A 115 1.09 -15.47 -34.43
CA ILE A 115 -0.10 -14.61 -34.60
C ILE A 115 0.12 -13.20 -34.07
N LYS A 116 1.37 -12.85 -33.74
CA LYS A 116 1.77 -11.51 -33.28
C LYS A 116 1.60 -10.41 -34.32
N ASP A 117 1.32 -10.75 -35.58
CA ASP A 117 1.19 -9.77 -36.67
C ASP A 117 -0.20 -9.13 -36.81
N PHE A 118 -1.22 -9.62 -36.08
CA PHE A 118 -2.59 -9.12 -36.25
C PHE A 118 -2.96 -7.93 -35.35
N PHE A 119 -2.18 -7.63 -34.30
CA PHE A 119 -2.57 -6.60 -33.33
C PHE A 119 -1.51 -5.50 -33.22
N HIS A 120 -1.72 -4.42 -33.96
CA HIS A 120 -1.03 -3.15 -33.73
C HIS A 120 -1.99 -2.23 -32.96
N PRO A 121 -1.73 -1.90 -31.68
CA PRO A 121 -2.52 -0.91 -30.97
C PRO A 121 -2.34 0.47 -31.62
N PRO A 122 -3.38 1.30 -31.72
CA PRO A 122 -3.24 2.67 -32.22
C PRO A 122 -2.34 3.47 -31.28
N GLN A 123 -1.29 4.06 -31.84
CA GLN A 123 -0.43 5.00 -31.11
C GLN A 123 -1.16 6.34 -31.03
N ALA A 124 -1.44 6.80 -29.81
CA ALA A 124 -1.92 8.15 -29.49
C ALA A 124 -0.81 8.90 -28.75
#